data_AF-A0A914DDV7-F1
#
_entry.id   AF-A0A914DDV7-F1
#
_cell.length_a   1.000
_cell.length_b   1.000
_cell.length_c   1.000
_cell.angle_alpha   90.00
_cell.angle_beta   90.00
_cell.angle_gamma   90.00
#
_symmetry.space_group_name_H-M   'P 1'
#
loop_
_entity.id
_entity.type
_entity.pdbx_description
1 polymer ?
#
loop_
_entity_poly.entity_id
_entity_poly.type
_entity_poly.pdbx_seq_one_letter_code
_entity_poly.pdbx_strand_id
1 'polypeptide(L)'
;MRSQLVNWFLLVLALSDLCVLVSSFFVFSLPVVAEYMEDYELVSLSPKLLVMFYPVAHSSHTTSVYLTILVSVHRYLGVCHPFLVSLEAYYSKAKFQKKSAWLSG
;
A
#
# COMPACT_ATOMS: atom_id res chain seq x y z
N MET A 1 20.51 1.49 3.56
CA MET A 1 19.12 1.24 4.00
C MET A 1 18.06 1.53 2.92
N ARG A 2 18.41 2.04 1.72
CA ARG A 2 17.44 2.35 0.62
C ARG A 2 16.67 1.14 0.09
N SER A 3 17.26 -0.07 0.05
CA SER A 3 16.59 -1.26 -0.49
C SER A 3 15.38 -1.72 0.33
N GLN A 4 15.43 -1.55 1.65
CA GLN A 4 14.33 -1.92 2.56
C GLN A 4 13.10 -1.02 2.33
N LEU A 5 13.31 0.29 2.13
CA LEU A 5 12.24 1.24 1.86
C LEU A 5 11.59 0.98 0.50
N VAL A 6 12.41 0.70 -0.53
CA VAL A 6 11.92 0.39 -1.89
C VAL A 6 11.11 -0.92 -1.89
N ASN A 7 11.56 -1.96 -1.18
CA ASN A 7 10.82 -3.21 -1.07
C ASN A 7 9.46 -3.02 -0.37
N TRP A 8 9.41 -2.19 0.68
CA TRP A 8 8.17 -1.80 1.35
C TRP A 8 7.23 -1.02 0.42
N PHE A 9 7.74 -0.07 -0.34
CA PHE A 9 6.93 0.67 -1.33
C PHE A 9 6.32 -0.25 -2.39
N LEU A 10 7.13 -1.17 -2.93
CA LEU A 10 6.66 -2.14 -3.92
C LEU A 10 5.60 -3.08 -3.35
N LEU A 11 5.77 -3.52 -2.10
CA LEU A 11 4.80 -4.38 -1.42
C LEU A 11 3.47 -3.66 -1.19
N VAL A 12 3.50 -2.42 -0.68
CA VAL A 12 2.26 -1.66 -0.44
C VAL A 12 1.57 -1.30 -1.75
N LEU A 13 2.32 -0.99 -2.81
CA LEU A 13 1.78 -0.74 -4.15
C LEU A 13 1.09 -1.98 -4.71
N ALA A 14 1.74 -3.14 -4.65
CA ALA A 14 1.17 -4.41 -5.11
C ALA A 14 -0.06 -4.84 -4.30
N LEU A 15 -0.04 -4.62 -2.97
CA LEU A 15 -1.19 -4.90 -2.11
C LEU A 15 -2.39 -4.02 -2.48
N SER A 16 -2.15 -2.74 -2.74
CA SER A 16 -3.20 -1.79 -3.14
C SER A 16 -3.83 -2.19 -4.48
N ASP A 17 -3.03 -2.62 -5.45
CA ASP A 17 -3.50 -3.07 -6.76
C ASP A 17 -4.32 -4.37 -6.65
N LEU A 18 -3.87 -5.32 -5.83
CA LEU A 18 -4.58 -6.56 -5.55
C LEU A 18 -5.93 -6.30 -4.88
N CYS A 19 -6.00 -5.37 -3.93
CA CYS A 19 -7.26 -4.96 -3.31
C CYS A 19 -8.24 -4.35 -4.31
N VAL A 20 -7.76 -3.54 -5.27
CA VAL A 20 -8.60 -2.99 -6.35
C VAL A 20 -9.15 -4.13 -7.22
N LEU A 21 -8.29 -5.02 -7.71
CA LEU A 21 -8.70 -6.13 -8.58
C LEU A 21 -9.71 -7.05 -7.89
N VAL A 22 -9.48 -7.39 -6.61
CA VAL A 22 -10.41 -8.22 -5.82
C VAL A 22 -11.75 -7.51 -5.62
N SER A 23 -11.74 -6.21 -5.29
CA SER A 23 -12.96 -5.44 -5.11
C SER A 23 -13.77 -5.32 -6.40
N SER A 24 -13.10 -5.02 -7.52
CA SER A 24 -13.73 -4.95 -8.85
C SER A 24 -14.28 -6.30 -9.28
N PHE A 25 -13.55 -7.39 -9.06
CA PHE A 25 -14.03 -8.73 -9.37
C PHE A 25 -15.30 -9.07 -8.59
N PHE A 26 -15.35 -8.77 -7.29
CA PHE A 26 -16.54 -9.00 -6.47
C PHE A 26 -17.73 -8.14 -6.92
N VAL A 27 -17.51 -6.86 -7.21
CA VAL A 27 -18.56 -5.94 -7.67
C VAL A 27 -19.18 -6.39 -8.98
N PHE A 28 -18.40 -6.93 -9.92
CA PHE A 28 -18.92 -7.37 -11.22
C PHE A 28 -19.41 -8.83 -11.23
N SER A 29 -18.82 -9.72 -10.44
CA SER A 29 -19.17 -11.16 -10.46
C SER A 29 -20.42 -11.47 -9.63
N LEU A 30 -20.60 -10.80 -8.47
CA LEU A 30 -21.77 -11.01 -7.61
C LEU A 30 -23.12 -10.77 -8.31
N PRO A 31 -23.34 -9.66 -9.06
CA PRO A 31 -24.63 -9.45 -9.72
C PRO A 31 -24.92 -10.49 -10.80
N VAL A 32 -23.91 -10.97 -11.53
CA VAL A 32 -24.07 -12.01 -12.56
C VAL A 32 -24.44 -13.35 -11.94
N VAL A 33 -23.82 -13.72 -10.82
CA VAL A 33 -24.15 -14.96 -10.10
C VAL A 33 -25.53 -14.88 -9.46
N ALA A 34 -25.90 -13.72 -8.91
CA ALA A 34 -27.23 -13.50 -8.33
C ALA A 34 -28.35 -13.60 -9.38
N GLU A 35 -28.11 -13.09 -10.59
CA GLU A 35 -29.05 -13.22 -11.71
C GLU A 35 -29.21 -14.69 -12.16
N TYR A 36 -28.12 -15.47 -12.17
CA TYR A 36 -28.16 -16.86 -12.60
C TYR A 36 -28.88 -17.80 -11.60
N MET A 37 -28.82 -17.50 -10.30
CA MET A 37 -29.38 -18.38 -9.26
C MET A 37 -30.85 -18.09 -8.94
N GLU A 38 -31.44 -16.99 -9.42
CA GLU A 38 -32.83 -16.55 -9.12
C GLU A 38 -33.19 -16.54 -7.62
N ASP A 39 -32.19 -16.49 -6.74
CA ASP A 39 -32.36 -16.53 -5.28
C ASP A 39 -32.66 -15.12 -4.74
N TYR A 40 -33.86 -14.95 -4.18
CA TYR A 40 -34.32 -13.68 -3.61
C TYR A 40 -33.39 -13.14 -2.50
N GLU A 41 -32.75 -14.02 -1.72
CA GLU A 41 -31.81 -13.60 -0.68
C GLU A 41 -30.52 -13.00 -1.27
N LEU A 42 -29.95 -13.61 -2.32
CA LEU A 42 -28.73 -13.13 -2.99
C LEU A 42 -28.96 -11.80 -3.71
N VAL A 43 -30.14 -11.60 -4.29
CA VAL A 43 -30.55 -10.32 -4.90
C VAL A 43 -30.61 -9.21 -3.85
N SER A 44 -31.10 -9.50 -2.63
CA SER A 44 -31.17 -8.51 -1.55
C SER A 44 -29.80 -8.19 -0.92
N LEU A 45 -28.87 -9.14 -0.94
CA LEU A 45 -27.54 -9.02 -0.35
C LEU A 45 -26.56 -8.27 -1.28
N SER A 46 -26.71 -8.44 -2.59
CA SER A 46 -25.88 -7.80 -3.62
C SER A 46 -25.73 -6.28 -3.48
N PRO A 47 -26.80 -5.47 -3.34
CA PRO A 47 -26.67 -4.02 -3.17
C PRO A 47 -26.01 -3.63 -1.84
N LYS A 48 -26.19 -4.41 -0.76
CA LYS A 48 -25.51 -4.17 0.53
C LYS A 48 -24.00 -4.41 0.42
N LEU A 49 -23.59 -5.47 -0.27
CA LEU A 49 -22.18 -5.74 -0.54
C LEU A 49 -21.58 -4.66 -1.44
N LEU A 50 -22.28 -4.23 -2.49
CA LEU A 50 -21.86 -3.14 -3.36
C LEU A 50 -21.60 -1.84 -2.58
N VAL A 51 -22.49 -1.46 -1.66
CA VAL A 51 -22.31 -0.28 -0.79
C VAL A 51 -21.10 -0.42 0.13
N MET A 52 -20.80 -1.64 0.62
CA MET A 52 -19.63 -1.91 1.46
C MET A 52 -18.32 -1.94 0.67
N PHE A 53 -18.33 -2.48 -0.55
CA PHE A 53 -17.15 -2.58 -1.41
C PHE A 53 -16.82 -1.26 -2.11
N TYR A 54 -17.80 -0.38 -2.33
CA TYR A 54 -17.59 0.95 -2.92
C TYR A 54 -16.52 1.80 -2.20
N PRO A 55 -16.57 2.01 -0.87
CA PRO A 55 -15.51 2.73 -0.16
C PRO A 55 -14.18 1.97 -0.14
N VAL A 56 -14.19 0.63 -0.16
CA VAL A 56 -12.96 -0.19 -0.23
C VAL A 56 -12.26 0.00 -1.57
N ALA A 57 -13.00 -0.04 -2.67
CA ALA A 57 -12.47 0.23 -4.00
C ALA A 57 -11.93 1.67 -4.11
N HIS A 58 -12.68 2.65 -3.58
CA HIS A 58 -12.29 4.05 -3.60
C HIS A 58 -11.04 4.34 -2.75
N SER A 59 -10.95 3.75 -1.56
CA SER A 59 -9.76 3.85 -0.69
C SER A 59 -8.55 3.20 -1.34
N SER A 60 -8.69 2.05 -2.01
CA SER A 60 -7.59 1.37 -2.68
C SER A 60 -7.06 2.17 -3.89
N HIS A 61 -7.95 2.81 -4.65
CA HIS A 61 -7.58 3.71 -5.74
C HIS A 61 -6.83 4.95 -5.25
N THR A 62 -7.36 5.63 -4.23
CA THR A 62 -6.73 6.83 -3.67
C THR A 62 -5.37 6.51 -3.04
N THR A 63 -5.26 5.37 -2.34
CA THR A 63 -3.98 4.89 -1.77
C THR A 63 -2.93 4.69 -2.87
N SER A 64 -3.28 4.07 -4.00
CA SER A 64 -2.35 3.89 -5.13
C SER A 64 -1.82 5.22 -5.69
N VAL A 65 -2.69 6.23 -5.81
CA VAL A 65 -2.29 7.58 -6.24
C VAL A 65 -1.33 8.22 -5.22
N TYR A 66 -1.65 8.14 -3.92
CA TYR A 66 -0.79 8.67 -2.86
C TYR A 66 0.58 7.99 -2.83
N LEU A 67 0.63 6.67 -3.02
CA LEU A 67 1.89 5.92 -3.08
C LEU A 67 2.73 6.32 -4.29
N THR A 68 2.11 6.55 -5.44
CA THR A 68 2.79 7.01 -6.65
C THR A 68 3.41 8.40 -6.46
N ILE A 69 2.68 9.31 -5.79
CA ILE A 69 3.19 10.64 -5.42
C ILE A 69 4.37 10.49 -4.44
N LEU A 70 4.24 9.66 -3.41
CA LEU A 70 5.32 9.39 -2.45
C LEU A 70 6.58 8.84 -3.13
N VAL A 71 6.45 7.89 -4.06
CA VAL A 71 7.56 7.34 -4.83
C VAL A 71 8.23 8.43 -5.68
N SER A 72 7.44 9.31 -6.28
CA SER A 72 7.93 10.44 -7.07
C SER A 72 8.71 11.42 -6.21
N VAL A 73 8.19 11.77 -5.03
CA VAL A 73 8.89 12.62 -4.04
C VAL A 73 10.16 11.95 -3.54
N HIS A 74 10.13 10.65 -3.24
CA HIS A 74 11.31 9.90 -2.81
C HIS A 74 12.43 9.92 -3.89
N ARG A 75 12.06 9.82 -5.17
CA ARG A 75 13.00 9.98 -6.29
C ARG A 75 13.51 11.42 -6.38
N TYR A 76 12.64 12.42 -6.23
CA TYR A 76 13.00 13.84 -6.24
C TYR A 76 13.99 14.19 -5.12
N LEU A 77 13.71 13.77 -3.88
CA LEU A 77 14.61 13.97 -2.74
C LEU A 77 15.96 13.27 -2.93
N GLY A 78 15.97 12.09 -3.57
CA GLY A 78 17.20 11.39 -3.92
C GLY A 78 18.10 12.16 -4.90
N VAL A 79 17.51 12.99 -5.76
CA VAL A 79 18.24 13.80 -6.76
C VAL A 79 18.61 15.17 -6.19
N CYS A 80 17.66 15.86 -5.54
CA CYS A 80 17.84 17.25 -5.09
C CYS A 80 18.50 17.37 -3.71
N HIS A 81 18.39 16.35 -2.84
CA HIS A 81 18.99 16.35 -1.50
C HIS A 81 19.85 15.10 -1.25
N PRO A 82 20.98 14.93 -1.97
CA PRO A 82 21.89 13.81 -1.76
C PRO A 82 22.53 13.79 -0.35
N PHE A 83 22.55 14.93 0.37
CA PHE A 83 23.19 15.06 1.69
C PHE A 83 22.35 14.52 2.87
N LEU A 84 21.02 14.46 2.77
CA LEU A 84 20.18 13.94 3.87
C LEU A 84 20.34 12.42 4.06
N VAL A 85 20.52 11.69 2.96
CA VAL A 85 20.81 10.24 2.97
C VAL A 85 22.14 9.94 3.67
N SER A 86 23.12 10.82 3.51
CA SER A 86 24.42 10.71 4.16
C SER A 86 24.32 10.95 5.67
N LEU A 87 23.51 11.93 6.11
CA LEU A 87 23.34 12.24 7.53
C LEU A 87 22.60 11.14 8.31
N GLU A 88 21.54 10.55 7.75
CA GLU A 88 20.86 9.40 8.37
C GLU A 88 21.76 8.18 8.46
N ALA A 89 22.59 7.93 7.44
CA ALA A 89 23.59 6.89 7.49
C ALA A 89 24.64 7.15 8.59
N TYR A 90 25.13 8.39 8.73
CA TYR A 90 26.04 8.79 9.81
C TYR A 90 25.41 8.65 11.20
N TYR A 91 24.16 9.10 11.39
CA TYR A 91 23.46 9.01 12.67
C TYR A 91 23.17 7.55 13.06
N SER A 92 22.78 6.72 12.10
CA SER A 92 22.55 5.28 12.30
C SER A 92 23.86 4.55 12.66
N LYS A 93 24.97 4.88 11.99
CA LYS A 93 26.31 4.35 12.32
C LYS A 93 26.76 4.80 13.71
N ALA A 94 26.55 6.06 14.07
CA ALA A 94 26.88 6.60 15.39
C ALA A 94 26.08 5.91 16.52
N LYS A 95 24.80 5.61 16.27
CA LYS A 95 23.97 4.85 17.22
C LYS A 95 24.45 3.42 17.42
N PHE A 96 24.90 2.76 16.34
CA PHE A 96 25.44 1.40 16.39
C PHE A 96 26.80 1.34 17.10
N GLN A 97 27.69 2.28 16.79
CA GLN A 97 28.97 2.46 17.48
C GLN A 97 28.78 2.70 18.97
N LYS A 98 27.89 3.62 19.35
CA LYS A 98 27.59 3.90 20.76
C LYS A 98 27.05 2.66 21.46
N LYS A 99 26.16 1.89 20.82
CA LYS A 99 25.62 0.65 21.38
C LYS A 99 26.69 -0.45 21.53
N SER A 100 27.63 -0.56 20.60
CA SER A 100 28.77 -1.49 20.70
C SER A 100 29.73 -1.11 21.83
N ALA A 101 29.98 0.19 22.05
CA ALA A 101 30.82 0.67 23.13
C ALA A 101 30.24 0.37 24.52
N TRP A 102 28.91 0.45 24.69
CA TRP A 102 28.23 0.07 25.94
C TRP A 102 28.24 -1.44 26.22
N LEU A 103 28.40 -2.29 25.21
CA LEU A 103 28.42 -3.75 25.37
C LEU A 103 29.82 -4.32 25.63
N SER A 104 30.86 -3.48 25.55
CA SER A 104 32.27 -3.89 25.67
C SER A 104 32.91 -3.47 27.00
N GLY A 105 32.14 -2.84 27.89
CA GLY A 105 32.57 -2.35 29.21
C GLY A 105 31.75 -2.96 30.34
#